data_AF-A0A368FHW6-F1
#
_entry.id   AF-A0A368FHW6-F1
#
_cell.length_a   1.000
_cell.length_b   1.000
_cell.length_c   1.000
_cell.angle_alpha   90.00
_cell.angle_beta   90.00
_cell.angle_gamma   90.00
#
_symmetry.space_group_name_H-M   'P 1'
#
loop_
_entity.id
_entity.type
_entity.pdbx_description
1 polymer ?
#
loop_
_entity_poly.entity_id
_entity_poly.type
_entity_poly.pdbx_seq_one_letter_code
_entity_poly.pdbx_strand_id
1 'polypeptide(L)' 'MDNWWSQAGGYTDNRFTDRRREEFAQMMNANATKVGCSFEKKGRLTSILCLYNSRVVLGQPFYQKLEA' A
#
# COMPACT_ATOMS: atom_id res chain seq x y z
N MET A 1 -7.86 1.12 -8.19
CA MET A 1 -6.99 1.06 -6.99
C MET A 1 -7.63 1.77 -5.80
N ASP A 2 -8.74 2.47 -6.00
CA ASP A 2 -9.44 3.28 -5.00
C ASP A 2 -9.81 2.51 -3.72
N ASN A 3 -10.17 1.22 -3.84
CA ASN A 3 -10.43 0.37 -2.69
C ASN A 3 -9.22 0.28 -1.74
N TRP A 4 -8.01 0.09 -2.30
CA TRP A 4 -6.77 0.06 -1.51
C TRP A 4 -6.45 1.45 -0.97
N TRP A 5 -6.54 2.49 -1.81
CA TRP A 5 -6.26 3.87 -1.38
C TRP A 5 -7.18 4.37 -0.25
N SER A 6 -8.46 3.98 -0.27
CA SER A 6 -9.47 4.39 0.71
C SER A 6 -9.15 3.95 2.14
N GLN A 7 -8.30 2.93 2.30
CA GLN A 7 -7.85 2.48 3.62
C GLN A 7 -7.06 3.56 4.38
N ALA A 8 -6.55 4.59 3.69
CA ALA A 8 -5.93 5.77 4.28
C ALA A 8 -6.75 6.38 5.43
N GLY A 9 -8.09 6.34 5.31
CA GLY A 9 -9.00 6.94 6.29
C GLY A 9 -8.96 6.35 7.70
N GLY A 10 -8.20 5.29 7.95
CA GLY A 10 -7.96 4.80 9.32
C GLY A 10 -6.52 4.91 9.80
N TYR A 11 -5.70 5.69 9.11
CA TYR A 11 -4.44 6.17 9.66
C TYR A 11 -4.61 7.63 10.07
N THR A 12 -4.13 7.97 11.27
CA THR A 12 -4.08 9.35 11.78
C THR A 12 -2.66 9.92 11.71
N ASP A 13 -1.67 9.08 11.44
CA ASP A 13 -0.26 9.43 11.33
C ASP A 13 0.40 8.79 10.10
N ASN A 14 1.68 9.07 9.92
CA ASN A 14 2.50 8.52 8.84
C ASN A 14 3.20 7.25 9.31
N ARG A 15 2.47 6.24 9.82
CA ARG A 15 3.06 4.96 10.26
C ARG A 15 2.17 3.78 9.92
N PHE A 16 2.80 2.67 9.53
CA PHE A 16 2.10 1.42 9.31
C PHE A 16 1.78 0.74 10.64
N THR A 17 0.58 0.94 11.19
CA THR A 17 0.18 0.40 12.51
C THR A 17 -0.93 -0.67 12.47
N ASP A 18 -1.67 -0.80 11.36
CA ASP A 18 -2.78 -1.75 11.21
C ASP A 18 -2.58 -2.66 9.99
N ARG A 19 -2.33 -3.96 10.21
CA ARG A 19 -2.13 -4.96 9.14
C ARG A 19 -3.34 -5.16 8.24
N ARG A 20 -4.55 -4.79 8.67
CA ARG A 20 -5.78 -4.90 7.85
C ARG A 20 -5.83 -3.84 6.74
N ARG A 21 -4.85 -2.94 6.69
CA ARG A 21 -4.73 -1.83 5.76
C ARG A 21 -3.36 -1.86 5.04
N GLU A 22 -2.81 -3.07 4.88
CA GLU A 22 -1.48 -3.28 4.28
C GLU A 22 -1.42 -2.80 2.83
N GLU A 23 -2.53 -2.81 2.09
CA GLU A 23 -2.54 -2.37 0.70
C GLU A 23 -2.23 -0.88 0.57
N PHE A 24 -2.88 -0.01 1.37
CA PHE A 24 -2.51 1.40 1.42
C PHE A 24 -1.07 1.60 1.93
N ALA A 25 -0.70 0.91 3.00
CA ALA A 25 0.62 1.01 3.58
C ALA A 25 1.74 0.65 2.57
N GLN A 26 1.50 -0.37 1.76
CA GLN A 26 2.42 -0.83 0.72
C GLN A 26 2.46 0.13 -0.47
N MET A 27 1.32 0.74 -0.86
CA MET A 27 1.27 1.80 -1.88
C MET A 27 2.05 3.04 -1.46
N MET A 28 2.04 3.39 -0.17
CA MET A 28 2.70 4.59 0.37
C MET A 28 4.17 4.39 0.75
N ASN A 29 4.67 3.15 0.74
CA ASN A 29 6.04 2.84 1.13
C ASN A 29 7.06 3.49 0.19
N ALA A 30 7.67 4.61 0.62
CA ALA A 30 8.64 5.35 -0.18
C ALA A 30 9.91 4.56 -0.53
N ASN A 31 10.20 3.46 0.18
CA ASN A 31 11.30 2.57 -0.16
C ASN A 31 10.98 1.68 -1.37
N ALA A 32 9.71 1.57 -1.78
CA ALA A 32 9.31 0.85 -2.98
C ALA A 32 9.46 1.77 -4.21
N THR A 33 10.41 1.43 -5.08
CA THR A 33 10.75 2.21 -6.29
C THR A 33 10.28 1.54 -7.59
N LYS A 34 9.82 0.29 -7.52
CA LYS A 34 9.30 -0.47 -8.65
C LYS A 34 8.00 -1.15 -8.25
N VAL A 35 7.04 -1.10 -9.17
CA VAL A 35 5.76 -1.79 -9.06
C VAL A 35 5.48 -2.54 -10.36
N GLY A 36 4.99 -3.77 -10.24
CA GLY A 36 4.47 -4.55 -11.35
C GLY A 36 3.09 -5.06 -10.99
N CYS A 37 2.11 -4.82 -11.86
CA CYS A 37 0.74 -5.27 -11.63
C CYS A 37 0.28 -6.20 -12.76
N SER A 38 -0.57 -7.14 -12.41
CA SER A 38 -1.29 -7.99 -13.35
C SER A 38 -2.77 -8.05 -12.95
N PHE A 39 -3.61 -8.45 -13.90
CA PHE A 39 -4.99 -8.76 -13.62
C PHE A 39 -5.36 -10.08 -14.27
N GLU A 40 -6.32 -10.78 -13.66
CA GLU A 40 -6.89 -12.00 -14.19
C GLU A 40 -8.41 -11.93 -14.06
N LYS A 41 -9.12 -12.39 -15.08
CA LYS A 41 -10.59 -12.43 -15.09
C LYS A 41 -11.07 -13.88 -15.12
N LYS A 42 -11.91 -14.24 -14.15
CA LYS A 42 -12.61 -15.54 -14.09
C LYS A 42 -14.12 -15.31 -14.05
N GLY A 43 -14.75 -15.41 -15.22
CA GLY A 43 -16.18 -15.10 -15.37
C GLY A 43 -16.47 -13.61 -15.08
N ARG A 44 -17.27 -13.34 -14.04
CA ARG A 44 -17.58 -11.97 -13.58
C ARG A 44 -16.56 -11.43 -12.57
N LEU A 45 -15.69 -12.28 -12.03
CA LEU A 45 -14.68 -11.87 -11.06
C LEU A 45 -13.43 -11.37 -11.78
N THR A 46 -12.89 -10.25 -11.30
CA THR A 46 -11.59 -9.71 -11.74
C THR A 46 -10.69 -9.60 -10.51
N SER A 47 -9.55 -10.26 -10.57
CA SER A 47 -8.48 -10.12 -9.58
C SER A 47 -7.44 -9.16 -10.12
N ILE A 48 -6.93 -8.29 -9.25
CA ILE A 48 -5.82 -7.38 -9.55
C ILE A 48 -4.77 -7.64 -8.48
N LEU A 49 -3.53 -7.91 -8.92
CA LEU A 49 -2.38 -8.11 -8.05
C LEU A 49 -1.33 -7.08 -8.41
N CYS A 50 -0.78 -6.40 -7.41
CA CYS A 50 0.40 -5.56 -7.57
C CYS A 50 1.50 -6.02 -6.61
N LEU A 51 2.69 -6.20 -7.17
CA LEU A 51 3.90 -6.54 -6.43
C LEU A 51 4.85 -5.34 -6.44
N TYR A 52 5.52 -5.14 -5.32
CA TYR A 52 6.47 -4.04 -5.10
C TYR A 52 7.85 -4.62 -4.80
N ASN A 53 8.92 -3.93 -5.19
CA ASN A 53 10.29 -4.40 -4.95
C ASN A 53 10.79 -4.22 -3.51
N SER A 54 9.99 -3.61 -2.63
CA SER A 54 10.30 -3.42 -1.22
C SER A 54 9.01 -3.53 -0.41
N ARG A 55 9.09 -4.13 0.78
CA ARG A 55 7.93 -4.36 1.65
C ARG A 55 7.81 -3.28 2.71
N VAL A 56 6.59 -2.84 3.01
CA VAL A 56 6.33 -2.01 4.19
C VAL A 56 6.49 -2.82 5.49
N VAL A 57 7.06 -2.21 6.53
CA VAL A 57 7.34 -2.88 7.81
C VAL A 57 6.44 -2.31 8.90
N LEU A 58 5.80 -3.20 9.68
CA LEU A 58 4.92 -2.79 10.77
C LEU A 58 5.67 -1.89 11.77
N GLY A 59 5.04 -0.80 12.16
CA GLY A 59 5.57 0.20 13.05
C GLY A 59 6.47 1.23 12.38
N GLN A 60 6.87 1.08 11.12
CA GLN A 60 7.71 2.07 10.42
C GLN A 60 6.87 3.16 9.73
N PRO A 61 7.45 4.36 9.51
CA PRO A 61 6.81 5.37 8.70
C PRO A 61 6.74 4.97 7.23
N PHE A 62 5.71 5.43 6.52
CA PHE A 62 5.57 5.14 5.08
C PHE A 62 6.64 5.89 4.27
N TYR A 63 6.91 7.14 4.65
CA TYR A 63 7.88 8.03 4.02
C TYR A 63 8.59 8.89 5.06
N GLN A 64 9.76 9.44 4.72
CA GLN A 64 10.40 10.47 5.55
C GLN A 64 9.69 11.81 5.36
N LYS A 65 9.33 12.47 6.47
CA LYS A 65 8.92 13.87 6.43
C LYS A 65 10.18 14.72 6.43
N LEU A 66 10.32 15.65 5.48
CA LEU A 66 11.26 16.75 5.67
C LEU A 66 10.73 17.62 6.81
N GLU A 67 11.61 17.95 7.76
CA GLU A 67 11.28 18.94 8.78
C GLU A 67 10.98 20.28 8.11
N ALA A 68 9.97 20.98 8.62
CA ALA A 68 9.50 22.27 8.11
C ALA A 68 10.38 23.41 8.61
#